data_AF-A0A3B3ICR1-F1
#
_entry.id   AF-A0A3B3ICR1-F1
#
_cell.length_a   1.000
_cell.length_b   1.000
_cell.length_c   1.000
_cell.angle_alpha   90.00
_cell.angle_beta   90.00
_cell.angle_gamma   90.00
#
_symmetry.space_group_name_H-M   'P 1'
#
loop_
_entity.id
_entity.type
_entity.pdbx_description
1 polymer ?
#
loop_
_entity_poly.entity_id
_entity_poly.type
_entity_poly.pdbx_seq_one_letter_code
_entity_poly.pdbx_strand_id
1 'polypeptide(L)'
;MSAEKISVLLLLAVIGSHAAPNASECDGLAKRLPTKDLNKIFRNWVLVWGVSDHEAVEAFLPNVSSSHVEFKLLPDNKTFSYIERTIFHHNLSSCTTSFINVTVPSNNETELQTLHAVNIRLEEDGQPVEYNDTGAVDFYESCSDCLLLVYKSSRFRFVLSYKEEGSHRDVEQHKAAHDDHRKFAECLGFPKKKPYVYDGVADFCHKKSAPEANPDNQS
;
A
#
# COMPACT_ATOMS: atom_id res chain seq x y z
N MET A 1 69.90 2.30 -19.15
CA MET A 1 69.02 2.64 -18.00
C MET A 1 67.90 3.51 -18.55
N SER A 2 66.70 2.95 -18.74
CA SER A 2 65.51 3.71 -19.15
C SER A 2 64.48 3.55 -18.04
N ALA A 3 64.12 4.67 -17.42
CA ALA A 3 63.09 4.72 -16.37
C ALA A 3 61.73 4.90 -17.06
N GLU A 4 60.91 3.84 -17.06
CA GLU A 4 59.52 3.95 -17.48
C GLU A 4 58.73 4.76 -16.45
N LYS A 5 58.10 5.85 -16.92
CA LYS A 5 57.13 6.62 -16.14
C LYS A 5 55.78 5.93 -16.22
N ILE A 6 55.41 5.21 -15.15
CA ILE A 6 54.06 4.69 -14.98
C ILE A 6 53.16 5.86 -14.56
N SER A 7 52.33 6.33 -15.48
CA SER A 7 51.28 7.32 -15.21
C SER A 7 50.02 6.60 -14.71
N VAL A 8 49.75 6.68 -13.40
CA VAL A 8 48.53 6.14 -12.80
C VAL A 8 47.39 7.15 -13.03
N LEU A 9 46.44 6.81 -13.92
CA LEU A 9 45.16 7.52 -13.99
C LEU A 9 44.30 7.11 -12.78
N LEU A 10 44.04 8.04 -11.88
CA LEU A 10 43.00 7.92 -10.86
C LEU A 10 41.62 8.05 -11.53
N LEU A 11 40.94 6.92 -11.70
CA LEU A 11 39.50 6.89 -12.02
C LEU A 11 38.74 7.26 -10.74
N LEU A 12 38.22 8.49 -10.69
CA LEU A 12 37.26 8.90 -9.66
C LEU A 12 35.96 8.14 -9.90
N ALA A 13 35.75 7.06 -9.14
CA ALA A 13 34.44 6.44 -9.02
C ALA A 13 33.50 7.44 -8.31
N VAL A 14 32.63 8.08 -9.08
CA VAL A 14 31.51 8.86 -8.52
C VAL A 14 30.55 7.85 -7.90
N ILE A 15 30.71 7.59 -6.61
CA ILE A 15 29.68 6.96 -5.81
C ILE A 15 28.58 8.01 -5.68
N GLY A 16 27.58 7.93 -6.56
CA GLY A 16 26.42 8.81 -6.53
C GLY A 16 25.59 8.53 -5.28
N SER A 17 25.96 9.12 -4.14
CA SER A 17 25.08 9.29 -3.00
C SER A 17 23.89 10.10 -3.48
N HIS A 18 22.78 9.44 -3.82
CA HIS A 18 21.52 10.13 -4.07
C HIS A 18 21.10 10.71 -2.72
N ALA A 19 21.34 12.01 -2.53
CA ALA A 19 20.85 12.73 -1.37
C ALA A 19 19.33 12.55 -1.27
N ALA A 20 18.80 12.60 -0.06
CA ALA A 20 17.35 12.68 0.12
C ALA A 20 16.82 13.89 -0.67
N PRO A 21 15.63 13.79 -1.28
CA PRO A 21 15.07 14.91 -2.03
C PRO A 21 14.95 16.13 -1.12
N ASN A 22 15.27 17.31 -1.65
CA ASN A 22 15.13 18.55 -0.89
C ASN A 22 13.65 19.00 -0.83
N ALA A 23 13.34 19.95 0.06
CA ALA A 23 11.96 20.41 0.26
C ALA A 23 11.28 20.93 -1.02
N SER A 24 12.03 21.54 -1.94
CA SER A 24 11.48 22.03 -3.21
C SER A 24 11.18 20.90 -4.21
N GLU A 25 11.92 19.78 -4.15
CA GLU A 25 11.67 18.60 -4.99
C GLU A 25 10.44 17.80 -4.54
N CYS A 26 10.04 17.97 -3.28
CA CYS A 26 8.88 17.34 -2.66
C CYS A 26 7.63 18.22 -2.62
N ASP A 27 7.75 19.49 -2.98
CA ASP A 27 6.63 20.41 -2.96
C ASP A 27 5.52 19.94 -3.90
N GLY A 28 4.28 19.93 -3.41
CA GLY A 28 3.11 19.44 -4.13
C GLY A 28 3.01 17.92 -4.35
N LEU A 29 4.05 17.12 -4.13
CA LEU A 29 4.01 15.66 -4.36
C LEU A 29 3.24 14.90 -3.27
N ALA A 30 3.36 15.33 -2.01
CA ALA A 30 2.74 14.67 -0.86
C ALA A 30 1.43 15.36 -0.42
N LYS A 31 0.59 15.77 -1.37
CA LYS A 31 -0.66 16.48 -1.05
C LYS A 31 -1.70 15.51 -0.50
N ARG A 32 -2.13 15.74 0.74
CA ARG A 32 -3.15 14.92 1.41
C ARG A 32 -4.53 15.12 0.80
N LEU A 33 -5.30 14.04 0.73
CA LEU A 33 -6.70 14.06 0.36
C LEU A 33 -7.52 14.73 1.48
N PRO A 34 -8.31 15.78 1.18
CA PRO A 34 -9.22 16.39 2.16
C PRO A 34 -10.25 15.40 2.70
N THR A 35 -10.59 15.51 3.98
CA THR A 35 -11.57 14.62 4.65
C THR A 35 -12.95 14.69 3.96
N LYS A 36 -13.33 15.85 3.45
CA LYS A 36 -14.59 16.05 2.70
C LYS A 36 -14.66 15.25 1.39
N ASP A 37 -13.52 14.83 0.86
CA ASP A 37 -13.38 14.11 -0.41
C ASP A 37 -13.19 12.59 -0.21
N LEU A 38 -13.31 12.08 1.02
CA LEU A 38 -13.15 10.65 1.32
C LEU A 38 -14.13 9.77 0.56
N ASN A 39 -15.25 10.31 0.07
CA ASN A 39 -16.18 9.56 -0.76
C ASN A 39 -15.53 8.95 -2.02
N LYS A 40 -14.40 9.52 -2.48
CA LYS A 40 -13.64 9.03 -3.63
C LYS A 40 -13.02 7.64 -3.42
N ILE A 41 -12.81 7.22 -2.16
CA ILE A 41 -12.12 5.96 -1.84
C ILE A 41 -13.05 4.74 -1.81
N PHE A 42 -14.38 4.93 -1.79
CA PHE A 42 -15.35 3.82 -1.66
C PHE A 42 -15.55 3.05 -2.97
N ARG A 43 -14.50 2.34 -3.36
CA ARG A 43 -14.38 1.46 -4.52
C ARG A 43 -13.64 0.19 -4.11
N ASN A 44 -13.42 -0.70 -5.07
CA ASN A 44 -12.54 -1.85 -4.91
C ASN A 44 -11.18 -1.55 -5.50
N TRP A 45 -10.13 -1.94 -4.78
CA TRP A 45 -8.76 -1.56 -5.10
C TRP A 45 -7.85 -2.79 -5.09
N VAL A 46 -6.85 -2.77 -5.96
CA VAL A 46 -5.78 -3.78 -6.05
C VAL A 46 -4.45 -3.10 -5.76
N LEU A 47 -3.68 -3.66 -4.83
CA LEU A 47 -2.36 -3.13 -4.49
C LEU A 47 -1.41 -3.37 -5.66
N VAL A 48 -0.86 -2.30 -6.24
CA VAL A 48 0.07 -2.38 -7.37
C VAL A 48 1.50 -2.04 -6.98
N TRP A 49 1.69 -1.28 -5.90
CA TRP A 49 3.00 -0.90 -5.41
C TRP A 49 2.97 -0.60 -3.91
N GLY A 50 4.02 -0.95 -3.17
CA GLY A 50 4.12 -0.58 -1.75
C GLY A 50 5.52 -0.67 -1.19
N VAL A 51 5.80 0.11 -0.15
CA VAL A 51 7.08 0.08 0.58
C VAL A 51 6.86 0.30 2.07
N SER A 52 7.75 -0.22 2.89
CA SER A 52 7.77 0.02 4.34
C SER A 52 9.10 0.62 4.78
N ASP A 53 9.10 1.27 5.94
CA ASP A 53 10.29 1.79 6.60
C ASP A 53 10.86 0.86 7.69
N HIS A 54 10.30 -0.35 7.82
CA HIS A 54 10.70 -1.32 8.83
C HIS A 54 11.29 -2.60 8.21
N GLU A 55 12.50 -2.98 8.63
CA GLU A 55 13.26 -4.09 8.02
C GLU A 55 12.51 -5.44 8.02
N ALA A 56 11.83 -5.78 9.12
CA ALA A 56 11.04 -7.02 9.20
C ALA A 56 9.90 -7.06 8.16
N VAL A 57 9.36 -5.89 7.82
CA VAL A 57 8.29 -5.75 6.84
C VAL A 57 8.86 -5.70 5.42
N GLU A 58 10.02 -5.05 5.23
CA GLU A 58 10.77 -5.12 3.96
C GLU A 58 11.12 -6.57 3.56
N ALA A 59 11.34 -7.45 4.53
CA ALA A 59 11.57 -8.88 4.27
C ALA A 59 10.29 -9.63 3.87
N PHE A 60 9.12 -9.11 4.24
CA PHE A 60 7.82 -9.75 4.05
C PHE A 60 7.08 -9.27 2.80
N LEU A 61 7.15 -7.97 2.48
CA LEU A 61 6.48 -7.37 1.32
C LEU A 61 6.73 -8.11 -0.02
N PRO A 62 7.96 -8.60 -0.32
CA PRO A 62 8.20 -9.38 -1.53
C PRO A 62 7.47 -10.73 -1.60
N ASN A 63 6.96 -11.23 -0.47
CA ASN A 63 6.19 -12.48 -0.42
C ASN A 63 4.71 -12.25 -0.74
N VAL A 64 4.24 -11.00 -0.78
CA VAL A 64 2.89 -10.68 -1.23
C VAL A 64 2.79 -11.04 -2.71
N SER A 65 1.79 -11.83 -3.08
CA SER A 65 1.47 -12.12 -4.48
C SER A 65 0.40 -11.17 -5.00
N SER A 66 -0.62 -10.92 -4.20
CA SER A 66 -1.70 -10.00 -4.52
C SER A 66 -2.35 -9.48 -3.25
N SER A 67 -2.91 -8.27 -3.30
CA SER A 67 -3.77 -7.72 -2.25
C SER A 67 -4.96 -6.98 -2.88
N HIS A 68 -6.15 -7.25 -2.36
CA HIS A 68 -7.41 -6.61 -2.74
C HIS A 68 -8.05 -5.93 -1.53
N VAL A 69 -8.56 -4.71 -1.73
CA VAL A 69 -9.15 -3.89 -0.69
C VAL A 69 -10.57 -3.46 -1.06
N GLU A 70 -11.50 -3.64 -0.11
CA GLU A 70 -12.85 -3.06 -0.14
C GLU A 70 -12.99 -2.02 0.97
N PHE A 71 -13.50 -0.83 0.63
CA PHE A 71 -13.95 0.15 1.63
C PHE A 71 -15.47 0.21 1.70
N LYS A 72 -16.05 0.14 2.91
CA LYS A 72 -17.51 0.26 3.08
C LYS A 72 -17.86 1.19 4.23
N LEU A 73 -18.62 2.23 3.93
CA LEU A 73 -19.14 3.14 4.94
C LEU A 73 -20.05 2.37 5.91
N LEU A 74 -19.88 2.60 7.21
CA LEU A 74 -20.73 2.02 8.25
C LEU A 74 -21.94 2.95 8.53
N PRO A 75 -23.02 2.43 9.17
CA PRO A 75 -24.24 3.21 9.41
C PRO A 75 -24.06 4.51 10.21
N ASP A 76 -22.96 4.66 10.94
CA ASP A 76 -22.65 5.87 11.72
C ASP A 76 -22.15 7.05 10.88
N ASN A 77 -21.88 6.83 9.57
CA ASN A 77 -21.31 7.79 8.61
C ASN A 77 -19.99 8.44 9.04
N LYS A 78 -19.34 7.91 10.07
CA LYS A 78 -18.06 8.42 10.62
C LYS A 78 -16.98 7.35 10.59
N THR A 79 -17.38 6.10 10.47
CA THR A 79 -16.52 4.93 10.39
C THR A 79 -16.77 4.25 9.05
N PHE A 80 -15.71 3.71 8.47
CA PHE A 80 -15.82 2.78 7.36
C PHE A 80 -14.96 1.54 7.64
N SER A 81 -15.36 0.39 7.09
CA SER A 81 -14.50 -0.77 7.08
C SER A 81 -13.48 -0.64 5.96
N TYR A 82 -12.23 -0.96 6.29
CA TYR A 82 -11.15 -1.31 5.37
C TYR A 82 -11.02 -2.82 5.49
N ILE A 83 -11.36 -3.55 4.42
CA ILE A 83 -11.20 -5.01 4.35
C ILE A 83 -10.11 -5.31 3.34
N GLU A 84 -8.96 -5.82 3.82
CA GLU A 84 -7.85 -6.27 2.96
C GLU A 84 -7.86 -7.78 2.84
N ARG A 85 -7.57 -8.30 1.66
CA ARG A 85 -7.30 -9.72 1.44
C ARG A 85 -6.01 -9.89 0.68
N THR A 86 -5.08 -10.62 1.29
CA THR A 86 -3.72 -10.77 0.77
C THR A 86 -3.38 -12.24 0.60
N ILE A 87 -2.82 -12.56 -0.57
CA ILE A 87 -2.21 -13.87 -0.86
C ILE A 87 -0.70 -13.74 -0.69
N PHE A 88 -0.10 -14.73 -0.03
CA PHE A 88 1.34 -14.84 0.13
C PHE A 88 1.92 -16.03 -0.63
N HIS A 89 3.18 -15.91 -1.06
CA HIS A 89 4.02 -16.99 -1.62
C HIS A 89 3.43 -17.72 -2.84
N HIS A 90 2.58 -17.06 -3.63
CA HIS A 90 1.84 -17.62 -4.76
C HIS A 90 1.03 -18.88 -4.42
N ASN A 91 0.84 -19.16 -3.12
CA ASN A 91 0.02 -20.26 -2.68
C ASN A 91 -1.43 -19.76 -2.56
N LEU A 92 -2.21 -19.97 -3.62
CA LEU A 92 -3.63 -19.63 -3.66
C LEU A 92 -4.45 -20.34 -2.56
N SER A 93 -3.89 -21.33 -1.86
CA SER A 93 -4.56 -22.01 -0.75
C SER A 93 -4.46 -21.28 0.58
N SER A 94 -3.65 -20.21 0.70
CA SER A 94 -3.55 -19.43 1.95
C SER A 94 -3.90 -17.96 1.74
N CYS A 95 -4.95 -17.51 2.42
CA CYS A 95 -5.44 -16.15 2.37
C CYS A 95 -5.49 -15.52 3.75
N THR A 96 -4.85 -14.36 3.89
CA THR A 96 -5.00 -13.52 5.08
C THR A 96 -6.02 -12.42 4.80
N THR A 97 -7.04 -12.31 5.65
CA THR A 97 -8.02 -11.21 5.59
C THR A 97 -7.85 -10.31 6.80
N SER A 98 -7.64 -9.01 6.56
CA SER A 98 -7.63 -7.98 7.58
C SER A 98 -8.95 -7.23 7.55
N PHE A 99 -9.61 -7.11 8.71
CA PHE A 99 -10.79 -6.28 8.90
C PHE A 99 -10.41 -5.14 9.84
N ILE A 100 -10.53 -3.92 9.35
CA ILE A 100 -10.11 -2.72 10.08
C ILE A 100 -11.27 -1.73 10.06
N ASN A 101 -11.63 -1.19 11.23
CA ASN A 101 -12.51 -0.04 11.29
C ASN A 101 -11.66 1.23 11.20
N VAL A 102 -11.97 2.11 10.27
CA VAL A 102 -11.29 3.39 10.12
C VAL A 102 -12.27 4.50 10.46
N THR A 103 -11.94 5.28 11.48
CA THR A 103 -12.81 6.33 12.02
C THR A 103 -12.24 7.71 11.71
N VAL A 104 -13.10 8.59 11.21
CA VAL A 104 -12.81 10.02 11.03
C VAL A 104 -12.87 10.70 12.41
N PRO A 105 -11.82 11.44 12.82
CA PRO A 105 -11.84 12.17 14.07
C PRO A 105 -13.04 13.14 14.15
N SER A 106 -13.57 13.33 15.35
CA SER A 106 -14.75 14.17 15.55
C SER A 106 -14.47 15.67 15.54
N ASN A 107 -13.19 16.09 15.48
CA ASN A 107 -12.81 17.50 15.41
C ASN A 107 -12.88 17.99 13.96
N ASN A 108 -13.95 18.71 13.65
CA ASN A 108 -14.22 19.30 12.33
C ASN A 108 -13.43 20.57 12.02
N GLU A 109 -12.45 20.93 12.85
CA GLU A 109 -11.69 22.19 12.73
C GLU A 109 -10.64 22.17 11.60
N THR A 110 -10.23 20.99 11.12
CA THR A 110 -9.20 20.85 10.09
C THR A 110 -9.72 20.09 8.87
N GLU A 111 -9.42 20.63 7.68
CA GLU A 111 -9.78 20.04 6.38
C GLU A 111 -8.98 18.75 6.10
N LEU A 112 -7.77 18.66 6.64
CA LEU A 112 -6.88 17.51 6.54
C LEU A 112 -6.82 16.80 7.89
N GLN A 113 -7.33 15.58 7.97
CA GLN A 113 -7.31 14.79 9.20
C GLN A 113 -6.62 13.45 8.97
N THR A 114 -5.85 13.01 9.96
CA THR A 114 -5.37 11.63 10.06
C THR A 114 -6.45 10.77 10.66
N LEU A 115 -6.82 9.70 9.96
CA LEU A 115 -7.90 8.81 10.38
C LEU A 115 -7.36 7.72 11.29
N HIS A 116 -8.20 7.21 12.20
CA HIS A 116 -7.80 6.19 13.17
C HIS A 116 -8.23 4.80 12.71
N ALA A 117 -7.27 3.89 12.54
CA ALA A 117 -7.52 2.47 12.33
C ALA A 117 -7.63 1.77 13.69
N VAL A 118 -8.80 1.20 13.98
CA VAL A 118 -9.18 0.58 15.24
C VAL A 118 -9.90 -0.75 14.99
N ASN A 119 -10.07 -1.55 16.04
CA ASN A 119 -10.75 -2.85 15.97
C ASN A 119 -10.19 -3.76 14.86
N ILE A 120 -8.87 -3.82 14.75
CA ILE A 120 -8.20 -4.65 13.75
C ILE A 120 -8.43 -6.11 14.09
N ARG A 121 -8.89 -6.88 13.12
CA ARG A 121 -9.08 -8.33 13.22
C ARG A 121 -8.42 -8.99 12.03
N LEU A 122 -7.61 -10.02 12.29
CA LEU A 122 -6.97 -10.83 11.27
C LEU A 122 -7.61 -12.21 11.22
N GLU A 123 -7.78 -12.73 10.02
CA GLU A 123 -8.12 -14.12 9.77
C GLU A 123 -7.10 -14.72 8.80
N GLU A 124 -6.54 -15.87 9.13
CA GLU A 124 -5.74 -16.71 8.23
C GLU A 124 -6.58 -17.92 7.84
N ASP A 125 -6.88 -18.06 6.55
CA ASP A 125 -7.71 -19.14 6.02
C ASP A 125 -9.11 -19.23 6.65
N GLY A 126 -9.60 -18.08 7.12
CA GLY A 126 -10.87 -17.92 7.83
C GLY A 126 -10.81 -18.26 9.31
N GLN A 127 -9.63 -18.59 9.85
CA GLN A 127 -9.40 -18.77 11.28
C GLN A 127 -8.91 -17.47 11.91
N PRO A 128 -9.54 -16.99 13.01
CA PRO A 128 -9.09 -15.79 13.68
C PRO A 128 -7.66 -15.92 14.19
N VAL A 129 -6.85 -14.88 13.98
CA VAL A 129 -5.50 -14.76 14.54
C VAL A 129 -5.52 -13.66 15.58
N GLU A 130 -4.90 -13.92 16.74
CA GLU A 130 -4.74 -12.90 17.76
C GLU A 130 -3.81 -11.80 17.25
N TYR A 131 -4.38 -10.63 17.04
CA TYR A 131 -3.67 -9.46 16.60
C TYR A 131 -4.28 -8.23 17.26
N ASN A 132 -3.48 -7.55 18.08
CA ASN A 132 -3.91 -6.35 18.78
C ASN A 132 -2.98 -5.21 18.39
N ASP A 133 -3.51 -4.29 17.60
CA ASP A 133 -2.80 -3.10 17.18
C ASP A 133 -3.81 -2.01 16.87
N THR A 134 -3.32 -0.78 16.80
CA THR A 134 -4.06 0.37 16.29
C THR A 134 -3.19 1.09 15.30
N GLY A 135 -3.81 1.86 14.43
CA GLY A 135 -3.09 2.57 13.40
C GLY A 135 -3.66 3.93 13.07
N ALA A 136 -2.97 4.57 12.15
CA ALA A 136 -3.35 5.83 11.56
C ALA A 136 -3.26 5.72 10.04
N VAL A 137 -4.20 6.35 9.35
CA VAL A 137 -4.27 6.35 7.89
C VAL A 137 -4.32 7.77 7.38
N ASP A 138 -3.41 8.07 6.45
CA ASP A 138 -3.41 9.32 5.68
C ASP A 138 -3.64 8.99 4.21
N PHE A 139 -4.70 9.53 3.61
CA PHE A 139 -4.95 9.43 2.17
C PHE A 139 -4.32 10.63 1.44
N TYR A 140 -3.90 10.41 0.20
CA TYR A 140 -3.26 11.40 -0.64
C TYR A 140 -4.03 11.59 -1.94
N GLU A 141 -3.97 12.79 -2.50
CA GLU A 141 -4.50 13.06 -3.83
C GLU A 141 -3.75 12.20 -4.86
N SER A 142 -4.50 11.59 -5.78
CA SER A 142 -3.96 10.72 -6.82
C SER A 142 -4.87 10.76 -8.06
N CYS A 143 -4.59 9.90 -9.05
CA CYS A 143 -5.36 9.83 -10.28
C CYS A 143 -6.78 9.24 -10.07
N SER A 144 -7.66 9.34 -11.06
CA SER A 144 -9.08 8.94 -10.93
C SER A 144 -9.31 7.46 -10.63
N ASP A 145 -8.41 6.60 -11.11
CA ASP A 145 -8.40 5.15 -10.89
C ASP A 145 -7.23 4.72 -9.98
N CYS A 146 -6.63 5.66 -9.24
CA CYS A 146 -5.57 5.42 -8.26
C CYS A 146 -6.09 5.61 -6.83
N LEU A 147 -5.47 4.92 -5.89
CA LEU A 147 -5.57 5.25 -4.47
C LEU A 147 -4.16 5.22 -3.87
N LEU A 148 -3.82 6.26 -3.11
CA LEU A 148 -2.54 6.38 -2.44
C LEU A 148 -2.76 6.68 -0.97
N LEU A 149 -2.15 5.87 -0.10
CA LEU A 149 -2.27 6.05 1.35
C LEU A 149 -0.95 5.75 2.06
N VAL A 150 -0.84 6.34 3.25
CA VAL A 150 0.15 5.96 4.26
C VAL A 150 -0.57 5.34 5.43
N TYR A 151 -0.26 4.07 5.72
CA TYR A 151 -0.68 3.39 6.93
C TYR A 151 0.45 3.46 7.96
N LYS A 152 0.13 3.74 9.22
CA LYS A 152 1.10 3.78 10.32
C LYS A 152 0.57 2.97 11.48
N SER A 153 1.32 1.99 11.94
CA SER A 153 1.10 1.33 13.22
C SER A 153 2.06 1.86 14.28
N SER A 154 2.00 1.26 15.47
CA SER A 154 3.00 1.44 16.51
C SER A 154 4.40 0.92 16.11
N ARG A 155 4.50 0.06 15.09
CA ARG A 155 5.73 -0.68 14.74
C ARG A 155 6.30 -0.34 13.37
N PHE A 156 5.47 0.02 12.42
CA PHE A 156 5.89 0.19 11.02
C PHE A 156 4.99 1.20 10.32
N ARG A 157 5.50 1.78 9.23
CA ARG A 157 4.70 2.53 8.28
C ARG A 157 4.75 1.85 6.92
N PHE A 158 3.71 2.09 6.14
CA PHE A 158 3.65 1.74 4.73
C PHE A 158 3.27 2.94 3.89
N VAL A 159 3.83 3.03 2.70
CA VAL A 159 3.19 3.70 1.57
C VAL A 159 2.58 2.61 0.70
N LEU A 160 1.30 2.74 0.38
CA LEU A 160 0.57 1.77 -0.44
C LEU A 160 -0.12 2.51 -1.58
N SER A 161 0.14 2.06 -2.81
CA SER A 161 -0.46 2.56 -4.04
C SER A 161 -1.28 1.46 -4.70
N TYR A 162 -2.54 1.77 -4.98
CA TYR A 162 -3.51 0.86 -5.53
C TYR A 162 -4.07 1.39 -6.86
N LYS A 163 -4.60 0.47 -7.65
CA LYS A 163 -5.43 0.74 -8.81
C LYS A 163 -6.84 0.22 -8.61
N GLU A 164 -7.82 0.91 -9.19
CA GLU A 164 -9.20 0.44 -9.18
C GLU A 164 -9.28 -0.96 -9.82
N GLU A 165 -10.13 -1.82 -9.27
CA GLU A 165 -10.37 -3.17 -9.80
C GLU A 165 -10.72 -3.11 -11.30
N GLY A 166 -10.01 -3.88 -12.13
CA GLY A 166 -10.08 -3.82 -13.59
C GLY A 166 -8.98 -2.97 -14.27
N SER A 167 -8.44 -1.93 -13.62
CA SER A 167 -7.38 -1.06 -14.16
C SER A 167 -5.95 -1.49 -13.77
N HIS A 168 -5.82 -2.52 -12.94
CA HIS A 168 -4.54 -2.97 -12.37
C HIS A 168 -3.72 -3.89 -13.30
N ARG A 169 -4.23 -4.27 -14.48
CA ARG A 169 -3.58 -5.28 -15.34
C ARG A 169 -2.46 -4.75 -16.23
N ASP A 170 -2.34 -3.43 -16.39
CA ASP A 170 -1.25 -2.83 -17.16
C ASP A 170 0.03 -2.72 -16.31
N VAL A 171 0.79 -3.81 -16.26
CA VAL A 171 2.00 -3.92 -15.44
C VAL A 171 3.10 -2.98 -15.92
N GLU A 172 3.19 -2.71 -17.22
CA GLU A 172 4.19 -1.81 -17.77
C GLU A 172 3.91 -0.36 -17.36
N GLN A 173 2.63 0.03 -17.29
CA GLN A 173 2.24 1.30 -16.71
C GLN A 173 2.64 1.41 -15.22
N HIS A 174 2.43 0.36 -14.42
CA HIS A 174 2.81 0.39 -12.99
C HIS A 174 4.31 0.47 -12.79
N LYS A 175 5.08 -0.22 -13.63
CA LYS A 175 6.55 -0.12 -13.66
C LYS A 175 7.00 1.28 -14.08
N ALA A 176 6.35 1.90 -15.05
CA ALA A 176 6.66 3.27 -15.45
C ALA A 176 6.37 4.28 -14.31
N ALA A 177 5.29 4.07 -13.56
CA ALA A 177 4.95 4.89 -12.39
C ALA A 177 5.82 4.60 -11.14
N HIS A 178 6.71 3.62 -11.21
CA HIS A 178 7.52 3.20 -10.06
C HIS A 178 8.41 4.31 -9.52
N ASP A 179 9.05 5.09 -10.40
CA ASP A 179 9.95 6.16 -9.98
C ASP A 179 9.17 7.31 -9.33
N ASP A 180 7.94 7.58 -9.78
CA ASP A 180 7.04 8.56 -9.15
C ASP A 180 6.64 8.12 -7.74
N HIS A 181 6.25 6.85 -7.57
CA HIS A 181 5.95 6.28 -6.25
C HIS A 181 7.16 6.31 -5.31
N ARG A 182 8.35 6.00 -5.85
CA ARG A 182 9.60 6.06 -5.09
C ARG A 182 9.89 7.49 -4.63
N LYS A 183 9.78 8.47 -5.53
CA LYS A 183 9.98 9.88 -5.19
C LYS A 183 8.99 10.36 -4.13
N PHE A 184 7.72 10.00 -4.26
CA PHE A 184 6.70 10.27 -3.23
C PHE A 184 7.09 9.68 -1.87
N ALA A 185 7.50 8.41 -1.83
CA ALA A 185 7.89 7.75 -0.59
C ALA A 185 9.15 8.37 0.03
N GLU A 186 10.14 8.75 -0.78
CA GLU A 186 11.34 9.47 -0.33
C GLU A 186 11.00 10.82 0.31
N CYS A 187 10.05 11.56 -0.28
CA CYS A 187 9.55 12.82 0.29
C CYS A 187 8.88 12.66 1.66
N LEU A 188 8.40 11.46 1.96
CA LEU A 188 7.83 11.09 3.26
C LEU A 188 8.84 10.41 4.21
N GLY A 189 10.10 10.33 3.78
CA GLY A 189 11.21 9.75 4.55
C GLY A 189 11.25 8.22 4.56
N PHE A 190 10.62 7.55 3.58
CA PHE A 190 10.74 6.10 3.42
C PHE A 190 12.05 5.71 2.73
N PRO A 191 12.59 4.51 3.02
CA PRO A 191 13.81 4.02 2.37
C PRO A 191 13.55 3.68 0.89
N LYS A 192 14.61 3.72 0.08
CA LYS A 192 14.55 3.46 -1.37
C LYS A 192 14.46 1.97 -1.75
N LYS A 193 14.38 1.05 -0.79
CA LYS A 193 14.72 -0.36 -1.01
C LYS A 193 13.49 -1.27 -1.00
N LYS A 194 13.54 -2.28 -1.87
CA LYS A 194 12.65 -3.45 -1.94
C LYS A 194 11.13 -3.15 -1.90
N PRO A 195 10.62 -2.27 -2.78
CA PRO A 195 9.18 -2.12 -2.91
C PRO A 195 8.55 -3.42 -3.43
N TYR A 196 7.34 -3.71 -2.95
CA TYR A 196 6.43 -4.62 -3.62
C TYR A 196 5.97 -4.00 -4.94
N VAL A 197 5.87 -4.82 -6.00
CA VAL A 197 5.30 -4.46 -7.30
C VAL A 197 4.44 -5.63 -7.76
N TYR A 198 3.17 -5.37 -8.05
CA TYR A 198 2.25 -6.40 -8.53
C TYR A 198 2.62 -6.90 -9.93
N ASP A 199 2.53 -8.21 -10.14
CA ASP A 199 2.94 -8.88 -11.37
C ASP A 199 1.87 -8.90 -12.47
N GLY A 200 0.65 -8.46 -12.16
CA GLY A 200 -0.49 -8.42 -13.09
C GLY A 200 -1.16 -9.76 -13.36
N VAL A 201 -0.65 -10.85 -12.77
CA VAL A 201 -1.09 -12.22 -13.08
C VAL A 201 -1.63 -12.97 -11.88
N ALA A 202 -1.20 -12.63 -10.66
CA ALA A 202 -1.68 -13.29 -9.46
C ALA A 202 -3.16 -12.99 -9.22
N ASP A 203 -3.93 -14.05 -8.96
CA ASP A 203 -5.36 -13.96 -8.64
C ASP A 203 -5.57 -13.42 -7.22
N PHE A 204 -6.82 -13.14 -6.84
CA PHE A 204 -7.17 -12.57 -5.54
C PHE A 204 -7.94 -13.57 -4.68
N CYS A 205 -7.90 -13.38 -3.36
CA CYS A 205 -8.87 -14.05 -2.52
C CYS A 205 -10.27 -13.50 -2.81
N HIS A 206 -11.08 -14.27 -3.51
CA HIS A 206 -12.49 -13.96 -3.60
C HIS A 206 -13.17 -14.16 -2.25
N LYS A 207 -14.32 -13.51 -2.03
CA LYS A 207 -15.21 -13.89 -0.93
C LYS A 207 -15.43 -15.40 -1.05
N LYS A 208 -15.27 -16.18 0.04
CA LYS A 208 -15.99 -17.45 0.11
C LYS A 208 -17.45 -17.07 -0.05
N SER A 209 -18.02 -17.36 -1.23
CA SER A 209 -19.45 -17.26 -1.46
C SER A 209 -20.13 -17.96 -0.28
N ALA A 210 -21.21 -17.39 0.23
CA ALA A 210 -22.15 -18.20 1.01
C ALA A 210 -22.40 -19.51 0.23
N PRO A 211 -22.52 -20.67 0.91
CA PRO A 211 -22.62 -21.96 0.23
C PRO A 211 -23.64 -21.86 -0.90
N GLU A 212 -23.24 -22.30 -2.09
CA GLU A 212 -24.11 -22.32 -3.26
C GLU A 212 -25.47 -22.87 -2.83
N ALA A 213 -26.54 -22.13 -3.13
CA ALA A 213 -27.88 -22.64 -2.87
C ALA A 213 -28.01 -23.98 -3.58
N ASN A 214 -28.22 -25.03 -2.79
CA ASN A 214 -28.30 -26.39 -3.28
C ASN A 214 -29.38 -26.45 -4.39
N PRO A 215 -29.07 -26.93 -5.61
CA PRO A 215 -30.03 -26.95 -6.73
C PRO A 215 -31.31 -27.76 -6.45
N ASP A 216 -31.31 -28.57 -5.40
CA ASP A 216 -32.37 -29.53 -5.09
C ASP A 216 -33.58 -28.96 -4.32
N ASN A 217 -33.69 -27.64 -4.17
CA ASN A 217 -34.85 -27.03 -3.48
C ASN A 217 -35.82 -26.29 -4.42
N GLN A 218 -36.00 -26.83 -5.63
CA GLN A 218 -37.19 -26.63 -6.44
C GLN A 218 -37.77 -27.99 -6.85
N SER A 219 -38.70 -28.49 -6.03
CA SER A 219 -39.74 -29.44 -6.42
C SER A 219 -41.05 -29.03 -5.78
#